data_AF-A0A068YLP6-F1
#
_entry.id   AF-A0A068YLP6-F1
#
_cell.length_a   1.000
_cell.length_b   1.000
_cell.length_c   1.000
_cell.angle_alpha   90.00
_cell.angle_beta   90.00
_cell.angle_gamma   90.00
#
_symmetry.space_group_name_H-M   'P 1'
#
loop_
_entity.id
_entity.type
_entity.pdbx_description
1 polymer ?
#
loop_
_entity_poly.entity_id
_entity_poly.type
_entity_poly.pdbx_seq_one_letter_code
_entity_poly.pdbx_strand_id
1 'polypeptide(L)'
;MYFLTDHGKNIFAAQCLFTGLYAITMALVLNIYRKLRKVPLLPILILAFASYRVHSIYLLRLFNDPWAMFFLYASVNWCLYNHFSCAAVFFSMAVGVKMNILLFAPGFLLVLLKHRGVYETLGHLAECGIIQVLLGAIFFFRNSEAYFSRAFDFSRQFMYKWTVNWRVIPEALFLDRRFHASLLVLHLLLLSFFLMKFSRSCGGFKTFLQPLPPSQEQKIIAEDVLYPMFVSNFIGIAFSRSLHYQFYVWYYHSIPFILWSVALLSDSVKLLIFGLIEMSWNVYPSTVLSSATLHVCHAIILLSLALQPLCNASVPTGRLKGQKIKKQ
;
A
#
# COMPACT_ATOMS: atom_id res chain seq x y z
N MET A 1 24.65 5.83 -1.30
CA MET A 1 24.52 6.93 -0.32
C MET A 1 25.81 7.15 0.47
N TYR A 2 26.40 6.12 1.10
CA TYR A 2 27.63 6.23 1.90
C TYR A 2 28.78 7.03 1.24
N PHE A 3 29.16 6.70 0.01
CA PHE A 3 30.20 7.43 -0.71
C PHE A 3 29.77 8.83 -1.16
N LEU A 4 28.48 9.03 -1.47
CA LEU A 4 27.94 10.30 -1.96
C LEU A 4 27.84 11.36 -0.86
N THR A 5 27.73 10.94 0.40
CA THR A 5 27.57 11.84 1.55
C THR A 5 28.86 12.02 2.35
N ASP A 6 30.01 11.77 1.72
CA ASP A 6 31.31 11.72 2.40
C ASP A 6 31.25 10.91 3.69
N HIS A 7 30.89 9.63 3.55
CA HIS A 7 30.83 8.67 4.66
C HIS A 7 29.82 9.09 5.75
N GLY A 8 28.82 9.92 5.40
CA GLY A 8 27.78 10.41 6.30
C GLY A 8 28.01 11.82 6.89
N LYS A 9 29.14 12.47 6.57
CA LYS A 9 29.45 13.82 7.07
C LYS A 9 28.66 14.92 6.36
N ASN A 10 28.38 14.74 5.06
CA ASN A 10 27.66 15.73 4.26
C ASN A 10 26.14 15.50 4.34
N ILE A 11 25.52 16.03 5.40
CA ILE A 11 24.07 15.96 5.62
C ILE A 11 23.31 16.70 4.53
N PHE A 12 23.82 17.84 4.06
CA PHE A 12 23.15 18.64 3.03
C PHE A 12 23.02 17.85 1.71
N ALA A 13 24.07 17.15 1.28
CA ALA A 13 24.00 16.29 0.10
C ALA A 13 22.94 15.17 0.25
N ALA A 14 22.84 14.59 1.46
CA ALA A 14 21.80 13.61 1.75
C ALA A 14 20.40 14.24 1.66
N GLN A 15 20.21 15.43 2.22
CA GLN A 15 18.94 16.16 2.16
C GLN A 15 18.56 16.52 0.72
N CYS A 16 19.48 17.00 -0.11
CA CYS A 16 19.21 17.26 -1.53
C CYS A 16 18.71 16.00 -2.26
N LEU A 17 19.36 14.86 -2.00
CA LEU A 17 18.97 13.58 -2.59
C LEU A 17 17.59 13.11 -2.11
N PHE A 18 17.26 13.30 -0.83
CA PHE A 18 15.92 13.00 -0.32
C PHE A 18 14.85 13.99 -0.78
N THR A 19 15.19 15.25 -1.04
CA THR A 19 14.29 16.22 -1.69
C THR A 19 13.94 15.77 -3.11
N GLY A 20 14.93 15.32 -3.89
CA GLY A 20 14.69 14.74 -5.20
C GLY A 20 13.81 13.49 -5.12
N LEU A 21 14.11 12.58 -4.18
CA LEU A 21 13.29 11.40 -3.92
C LEU A 21 11.84 11.76 -3.57
N TYR A 22 11.64 12.79 -2.72
CA TYR A 22 10.32 13.26 -2.34
C TYR A 22 9.54 13.81 -3.53
N ALA A 23 10.18 14.67 -4.34
CA ALA A 23 9.56 15.25 -5.52
C ALA A 23 9.14 14.19 -6.55
N ILE A 24 10.01 13.21 -6.83
CA ILE A 24 9.70 12.12 -7.76
C ILE A 24 8.60 11.23 -7.19
N THR A 25 8.65 10.91 -5.90
CA THR A 25 7.59 10.11 -5.25
C THR A 25 6.25 10.83 -5.32
N MET A 26 6.22 12.13 -5.08
CA MET A 26 5.01 12.94 -5.21
C MET A 26 4.51 12.95 -6.65
N ALA A 27 5.38 13.09 -7.65
CA ALA A 27 5.01 13.01 -9.05
C ALA A 27 4.37 11.65 -9.43
N LEU A 28 4.92 10.55 -8.91
CA LEU A 28 4.35 9.21 -9.09
C LEU A 28 2.96 9.08 -8.45
N VAL A 29 2.78 9.61 -7.24
CA VAL A 29 1.50 9.65 -6.53
C VAL A 29 0.47 10.48 -7.30
N LEU A 30 0.83 11.68 -7.75
CA LEU A 30 -0.05 12.53 -8.55
C LEU A 30 -0.45 11.87 -9.87
N ASN A 31 0.46 11.14 -10.52
CA ASN A 31 0.16 10.38 -11.73
C ASN A 31 -0.87 9.26 -11.48
N ILE A 32 -0.78 8.58 -10.34
CA ILE A 32 -1.78 7.58 -9.90
C ILE A 32 -3.16 8.24 -9.78
N TYR A 33 -3.26 9.38 -9.07
CA TYR A 33 -4.53 10.10 -8.91
C TYR A 33 -5.08 10.65 -10.23
N ARG A 34 -4.20 11.10 -11.14
CA ARG A 34 -4.57 11.51 -12.50
C ARG A 34 -5.18 10.38 -13.33
N LYS A 35 -4.67 9.15 -13.18
CA LYS A 35 -5.20 7.95 -13.85
C LYS A 35 -6.52 7.47 -13.23
N LEU A 36 -6.67 7.61 -11.92
CA LEU A 36 -7.86 7.21 -11.18
C LEU A 36 -9.09 8.08 -11.51
N ARG A 37 -8.94 9.42 -11.58
CA ARG A 37 -10.03 10.39 -11.84
C ARG A 37 -11.27 10.29 -10.91
N LYS A 38 -11.12 9.68 -9.73
CA LYS A 38 -12.20 9.49 -8.73
C LYS A 38 -12.13 10.48 -7.57
N VAL A 39 -10.92 10.88 -7.19
CA VAL A 39 -10.68 11.69 -5.99
C VAL A 39 -10.69 13.18 -6.37
N PRO A 40 -11.44 14.04 -5.66
CA PRO A 40 -11.45 15.47 -5.90
C PRO A 40 -10.07 16.11 -5.71
N LEU A 41 -9.90 17.32 -6.26
CA LEU A 41 -8.63 18.05 -6.19
C LEU A 41 -8.25 18.42 -4.75
N LEU A 42 -9.21 18.81 -3.90
CA LEU A 42 -8.94 19.30 -2.55
C LEU A 42 -8.17 18.27 -1.67
N PRO A 43 -8.60 17.00 -1.53
CA PRO A 43 -7.84 15.97 -0.82
C PRO A 43 -6.43 15.74 -1.40
N ILE A 44 -6.26 15.88 -2.72
CA ILE A 44 -4.96 15.72 -3.38
C ILE A 44 -4.02 16.88 -3.02
N LEU A 45 -4.54 18.10 -2.95
CA LEU A 45 -3.76 19.26 -2.50
C LEU A 45 -3.37 19.14 -1.02
N ILE A 46 -4.30 18.70 -0.16
CA ILE A 46 -4.01 18.42 1.25
C ILE A 46 -2.91 17.34 1.36
N LEU A 47 -3.04 16.26 0.58
CA LEU A 47 -2.03 15.20 0.51
C LEU A 47 -0.64 15.74 0.13
N ALA A 48 -0.56 16.60 -0.88
CA ALA A 48 0.71 17.05 -1.42
C ALA A 48 1.43 18.05 -0.50
N PHE A 49 0.69 18.91 0.20
CA PHE A 49 1.27 20.08 0.88
C PHE A 49 1.05 20.13 2.39
N ALA A 50 0.02 19.48 2.94
CA ALA A 50 -0.39 19.76 4.32
C ALA A 50 0.35 18.93 5.39
N SER A 51 0.87 17.73 5.06
CA SER A 51 1.43 16.86 6.11
C SER A 51 2.83 17.26 6.54
N TYR A 52 2.93 17.98 7.67
CA TYR A 52 4.21 18.29 8.32
C TYR A 52 5.08 17.04 8.53
N ARG A 53 4.47 15.94 8.97
CA ARG A 53 5.19 14.72 9.33
C ARG A 53 5.81 14.03 8.14
N VAL A 54 5.08 13.94 7.03
CA VAL A 54 5.60 13.30 5.82
C VAL A 54 6.78 14.10 5.28
N HIS A 55 6.68 15.42 5.21
CA HIS A 55 7.81 16.29 4.84
C HIS A 55 9.03 16.07 5.78
N SER A 56 8.80 16.00 7.09
CA SER A 56 9.87 15.71 8.07
C SER A 56 10.53 14.35 7.87
N ILE A 57 9.75 13.31 7.55
CA ILE A 57 10.28 11.95 7.29
C ILE A 57 11.23 11.94 6.09
N TYR A 58 10.85 12.62 5.00
CA TYR A 58 11.71 12.72 3.82
C TYR A 58 12.92 13.62 4.05
N LEU A 59 12.73 14.84 4.53
CA LEU A 59 13.76 15.88 4.49
C LEU A 59 14.69 15.91 5.72
N LEU A 60 14.18 15.55 6.90
CA LEU A 60 14.92 15.69 8.16
C LEU A 60 15.41 14.35 8.71
N ARG A 61 14.62 13.29 8.56
CA ARG A 61 14.96 11.98 9.16
C ARG A 61 15.74 11.05 8.25
N LEU A 62 15.60 11.21 6.93
CA LEU A 62 16.37 10.47 5.92
C LEU A 62 16.27 8.94 6.09
N PHE A 63 15.09 8.43 6.46
CA PHE A 63 14.87 7.00 6.69
C PHE A 63 14.80 6.19 5.39
N ASN A 64 14.88 4.86 5.52
CA ASN A 64 14.70 3.94 4.38
C ASN A 64 13.24 3.84 3.91
N ASP A 65 12.26 4.24 4.74
CA ASP A 65 10.83 4.19 4.43
C ASP A 65 10.46 4.97 3.14
N PRO A 66 10.91 6.23 2.95
CA PRO A 66 10.86 6.93 1.66
C PRO A 66 11.29 6.11 0.45
N TRP A 67 12.43 5.42 0.52
CA TRP A 67 12.95 4.62 -0.59
C TRP A 67 12.04 3.44 -0.90
N ALA A 68 11.55 2.74 0.12
CA ALA A 68 10.61 1.64 -0.06
C ALA A 68 9.31 2.13 -0.73
N MET A 69 8.77 3.26 -0.27
CA MET A 69 7.55 3.83 -0.84
C MET A 69 7.75 4.37 -2.27
N PHE A 70 8.90 4.94 -2.60
CA PHE A 70 9.24 5.33 -3.96
C PHE A 70 9.17 4.14 -4.92
N PHE A 71 9.88 3.04 -4.61
CA PHE A 71 9.87 1.84 -5.45
C PHE A 71 8.47 1.21 -5.56
N LEU A 72 7.70 1.23 -4.47
CA LEU A 72 6.31 0.78 -4.49
C LEU A 72 5.43 1.62 -5.42
N TYR A 73 5.45 2.95 -5.30
CA TYR A 73 4.63 3.80 -6.18
C TYR A 73 5.08 3.75 -7.64
N ALA A 74 6.38 3.53 -7.90
CA ALA A 74 6.87 3.25 -9.24
C ALA A 74 6.29 1.92 -9.77
N SER A 75 6.29 0.86 -8.96
CA SER A 75 5.65 -0.42 -9.31
C SER A 75 4.16 -0.26 -9.62
N VAL A 76 3.42 0.45 -8.78
CA VAL A 76 2.00 0.75 -9.03
C VAL A 76 1.80 1.51 -10.34
N ASN A 77 2.64 2.51 -10.63
CA ASN A 77 2.59 3.22 -11.91
C ASN A 77 2.82 2.26 -13.08
N TRP A 78 3.81 1.39 -13.02
CA TRP A 78 4.06 0.39 -14.06
C TRP A 78 2.87 -0.55 -14.29
N CYS A 79 2.17 -0.99 -13.22
CA CYS A 79 0.91 -1.71 -13.35
C CYS A 79 -0.15 -0.90 -14.11
N LEU A 80 -0.31 0.39 -13.81
CA LEU A 80 -1.28 1.28 -14.47
C LEU A 80 -0.99 1.53 -15.96
N TYR A 81 0.25 1.28 -16.41
CA TYR A 81 0.66 1.35 -17.82
C TYR A 81 0.87 -0.04 -18.45
N ASN A 82 0.36 -1.12 -17.84
CA ASN A 82 0.41 -2.48 -18.37
C ASN A 82 1.85 -3.06 -18.53
N HIS A 83 2.82 -2.56 -17.78
CA HIS A 83 4.21 -3.05 -17.78
C HIS A 83 4.50 -3.88 -16.52
N PHE A 84 3.96 -5.10 -16.45
CA PHE A 84 3.99 -5.92 -15.23
C PHE A 84 5.37 -6.47 -14.85
N SER A 85 6.27 -6.73 -15.79
CA SER A 85 7.65 -7.11 -15.45
C SER A 85 8.39 -5.99 -14.72
N CYS A 86 8.29 -4.75 -15.22
CA CYS A 86 8.83 -3.58 -14.51
C CYS A 86 8.16 -3.43 -13.14
N ALA A 87 6.85 -3.64 -13.06
CA ALA A 87 6.14 -3.57 -11.79
C ALA A 87 6.65 -4.61 -10.77
N ALA A 88 6.87 -5.86 -11.19
CA ALA A 88 7.39 -6.94 -10.36
C ALA A 88 8.83 -6.65 -9.88
N VAL A 89 9.70 -6.20 -10.78
CA VAL A 89 11.07 -5.80 -10.45
C VAL A 89 11.08 -4.68 -9.40
N PHE A 90 10.35 -3.59 -9.63
CA PHE A 90 10.27 -2.46 -8.70
C PHE A 90 9.60 -2.85 -7.37
N PHE A 91 8.58 -3.72 -7.40
CA PHE A 91 7.94 -4.24 -6.18
C PHE A 91 8.94 -5.04 -5.35
N SER A 92 9.73 -5.91 -5.99
CA SER A 92 10.77 -6.69 -5.31
C SER A 92 11.88 -5.81 -4.75
N MET A 93 12.33 -4.78 -5.49
CA MET A 93 13.27 -3.78 -4.94
C MET A 93 12.71 -3.09 -3.69
N ALA A 94 11.42 -2.73 -3.70
CA ALA A 94 10.76 -2.11 -2.55
C ALA A 94 10.77 -3.04 -1.32
N VAL A 95 10.44 -4.33 -1.50
CA VAL A 95 10.52 -5.36 -0.45
C VAL A 95 11.96 -5.50 0.09
N GLY A 96 12.95 -5.45 -0.81
CA GLY A 96 14.37 -5.52 -0.44
C GLY A 96 14.85 -4.32 0.39
N VAL A 97 14.27 -3.12 0.19
CA VAL A 97 14.52 -1.96 1.04
C VAL A 97 13.86 -2.12 2.41
N LYS A 98 12.57 -2.52 2.43
CA LYS A 98 11.83 -2.72 3.67
C LYS A 98 10.67 -3.71 3.50
N MET A 99 10.58 -4.66 4.43
CA MET A 99 9.58 -5.74 4.39
C MET A 99 8.13 -5.27 4.58
N ASN A 100 7.86 -4.03 5.01
CA ASN A 100 6.49 -3.53 5.15
C ASN A 100 5.73 -3.55 3.81
N ILE A 101 6.45 -3.54 2.69
CA ILE A 101 5.88 -3.66 1.36
C ILE A 101 5.13 -4.99 1.15
N LEU A 102 5.45 -6.03 1.93
CA LEU A 102 4.72 -7.31 1.90
C LEU A 102 3.24 -7.15 2.29
N LEU A 103 2.86 -6.07 2.99
CA LEU A 103 1.45 -5.78 3.25
C LEU A 103 0.65 -5.51 1.96
N PHE A 104 1.31 -5.11 0.88
CA PHE A 104 0.71 -4.95 -0.45
C PHE A 104 0.72 -6.25 -1.27
N ALA A 105 1.51 -7.26 -0.89
CA ALA A 105 1.76 -8.45 -1.71
C ALA A 105 0.50 -9.28 -2.03
N PRO A 106 -0.44 -9.52 -1.09
CA PRO A 106 -1.68 -10.22 -1.42
C PRO A 106 -2.51 -9.46 -2.46
N GLY A 107 -2.54 -8.14 -2.37
CA GLY A 107 -3.20 -7.28 -3.34
C GLY A 107 -2.50 -7.33 -4.70
N PHE A 108 -1.16 -7.20 -4.72
CA PHE A 108 -0.35 -7.27 -5.93
C PHE A 108 -0.51 -8.62 -6.64
N LEU A 109 -0.57 -9.73 -5.90
CA LEU A 109 -0.83 -11.05 -6.44
C LEU A 109 -2.18 -11.12 -7.17
N LEU A 110 -3.25 -10.57 -6.58
CA LEU A 110 -4.55 -10.53 -7.26
C LEU A 110 -4.53 -9.65 -8.52
N VAL A 111 -3.77 -8.55 -8.51
CA VAL A 111 -3.59 -7.70 -9.69
C VAL A 111 -2.91 -8.49 -10.82
N LEU A 112 -1.83 -9.22 -10.53
CA LEU A 112 -1.16 -10.07 -11.51
C LEU A 112 -2.09 -11.16 -12.05
N LEU A 113 -2.76 -11.90 -11.16
CA LEU A 113 -3.68 -12.97 -11.56
C LEU A 113 -4.82 -12.44 -12.44
N LYS A 114 -5.38 -11.28 -12.10
CA LYS A 114 -6.46 -10.66 -12.88
C LYS A 114 -6.02 -10.25 -14.28
N HIS A 115 -4.87 -9.59 -14.39
CA HIS A 115 -4.45 -8.96 -15.63
C HIS A 115 -3.56 -9.82 -16.53
N ARG A 116 -2.82 -10.78 -15.96
CA ARG A 116 -1.83 -11.60 -16.66
C ARG A 116 -2.12 -13.10 -16.58
N GLY A 117 -3.07 -13.52 -15.74
CA GLY A 117 -3.41 -14.93 -15.54
C GLY A 117 -2.31 -15.70 -14.81
N VAL A 118 -2.52 -17.00 -14.61
CA VAL A 118 -1.69 -17.83 -13.71
C VAL A 118 -0.25 -17.98 -14.20
N TYR A 119 -0.04 -18.32 -15.48
CA TYR A 119 1.31 -18.65 -15.98
C TYR A 119 2.24 -17.44 -15.98
N GLU A 120 1.78 -16.30 -16.46
CA GLU A 120 2.59 -15.08 -16.42
C GLU A 120 2.77 -14.56 -14.99
N THR A 121 1.77 -14.73 -14.11
CA THR A 121 1.93 -14.43 -12.69
C THR A 121 3.09 -15.24 -12.10
N LEU A 122 3.20 -16.53 -12.41
CA LEU A 122 4.34 -17.34 -11.97
C LEU A 122 5.66 -16.79 -12.52
N GLY A 123 5.69 -16.33 -13.78
CA GLY A 123 6.84 -15.63 -14.37
C GLY A 123 7.23 -14.37 -13.59
N HIS A 124 6.27 -13.50 -13.29
CA HIS A 124 6.50 -12.28 -12.51
C HIS A 124 6.89 -12.56 -11.05
N LEU A 125 6.37 -13.63 -10.45
CA LEU A 125 6.81 -14.09 -9.13
C LEU A 125 8.26 -14.61 -9.17
N ALA A 126 8.66 -15.28 -10.26
CA ALA A 126 10.04 -15.67 -10.48
C ALA A 126 10.95 -14.45 -10.66
N GLU A 127 10.54 -13.43 -11.43
CA GLU A 127 11.25 -12.14 -11.53
C GLU A 127 11.46 -11.51 -10.15
N CYS A 128 10.41 -11.47 -9.31
CA CYS A 128 10.52 -11.01 -7.92
C CYS A 128 11.57 -11.81 -7.13
N GLY A 129 11.53 -13.15 -7.23
CA GLY A 129 12.47 -14.05 -6.58
C GLY A 129 13.92 -13.84 -7.03
N ILE A 130 14.14 -13.69 -8.33
CA ILE A 130 15.47 -13.41 -8.92
C ILE A 130 16.04 -12.12 -8.33
N ILE A 131 15.25 -11.04 -8.27
CA ILE A 131 15.71 -9.78 -7.67
C ILE A 131 16.07 -9.96 -6.18
N GLN A 132 15.29 -10.72 -5.40
CA GLN A 132 15.63 -11.00 -4.00
C GLN A 132 16.94 -11.78 -3.86
N VAL A 133 17.16 -12.80 -4.72
CA VAL A 133 18.41 -13.56 -4.74
C VAL A 133 19.58 -12.67 -5.12
N LEU A 134 19.44 -11.81 -6.14
CA LEU A 134 20.50 -10.90 -6.57
C LEU A 134 20.87 -9.89 -5.46
N LEU A 135 19.88 -9.30 -4.80
CA LEU A 135 20.11 -8.37 -3.69
C LEU A 135 20.73 -9.08 -2.47
N GLY A 136 20.31 -10.32 -2.21
CA GLY A 136 20.79 -11.15 -1.11
C GLY A 136 22.11 -11.87 -1.38
N ALA A 137 22.55 -11.96 -2.64
CA ALA A 137 23.61 -12.88 -3.08
C ALA A 137 24.91 -12.70 -2.31
N ILE A 138 25.37 -11.45 -2.16
CA ILE A 138 26.62 -11.13 -1.45
C ILE A 138 26.56 -11.63 0.01
N PHE A 139 25.41 -11.51 0.65
CA PHE A 139 25.22 -11.97 2.03
C PHE A 139 25.07 -13.48 2.11
N PHE A 140 24.33 -14.08 1.16
CA PHE A 140 24.14 -15.53 1.08
C PHE A 140 25.47 -16.27 0.93
N PHE A 141 26.33 -15.83 0.02
CA PHE A 141 27.62 -16.47 -0.23
C PHE A 141 28.66 -16.19 0.86
N ARG A 142 28.53 -15.09 1.61
CA ARG A 142 29.49 -14.74 2.65
C ARG A 142 29.12 -15.30 4.02
N ASN A 143 27.86 -15.22 4.41
CA ASN A 143 27.34 -15.77 5.67
C ASN A 143 25.80 -15.87 5.63
N SER A 144 25.29 -17.01 5.15
CA SER A 144 23.85 -17.27 5.03
C SER A 144 23.14 -17.29 6.39
N GLU A 145 23.75 -17.88 7.42
CA GLU A 145 23.17 -17.97 8.77
C GLU A 145 22.96 -16.57 9.38
N ALA A 146 23.98 -15.71 9.32
CA ALA A 146 23.88 -14.34 9.81
C ALA A 146 22.88 -13.51 8.99
N TYR A 147 22.79 -13.74 7.68
CA TYR A 147 21.81 -13.07 6.83
C TYR A 147 20.38 -13.41 7.25
N PHE A 148 20.02 -14.71 7.29
CA PHE A 148 18.65 -15.11 7.61
C PHE A 148 18.25 -14.77 9.05
N SER A 149 19.16 -14.97 10.01
CA SER A 149 18.89 -14.64 11.43
C SER A 149 18.68 -13.15 11.68
N ARG A 150 19.32 -12.26 10.90
CA ARG A 150 19.18 -10.81 11.06
C ARG A 150 18.11 -10.19 10.18
N ALA A 151 17.92 -10.70 8.96
CA ALA A 151 16.89 -10.22 8.04
C ALA A 151 15.48 -10.63 8.51
N PHE A 152 15.31 -11.84 9.04
CA PHE A 152 14.03 -12.40 9.47
C PHE A 152 13.95 -12.58 10.99
N ASP A 153 14.33 -11.53 11.72
CA ASP A 153 14.30 -11.52 13.19
C ASP A 153 12.89 -11.22 13.71
N PHE A 154 12.06 -12.25 13.81
CA PHE A 154 10.69 -12.16 14.34
C PHE A 154 10.62 -11.95 15.86
N SER A 155 11.75 -12.01 16.56
CA SER A 155 11.81 -11.77 18.00
C SER A 155 11.78 -10.28 18.34
N ARG A 156 12.14 -9.40 17.40
CA ARG A 156 12.20 -7.95 17.62
C ARG A 156 10.83 -7.37 17.94
N GLN A 157 10.80 -6.59 19.01
CA GLN A 157 9.62 -5.88 19.46
C GLN A 157 9.92 -4.39 19.57
N PHE A 158 9.05 -3.56 19.01
CA PHE A 158 9.10 -2.12 19.23
C PHE A 158 8.67 -1.78 20.65
N MET A 159 9.31 -0.78 21.24
CA MET A 159 9.01 -0.32 22.59
C MET A 159 7.62 0.31 22.63
N TYR A 160 6.86 0.02 23.67
CA TYR A 160 5.51 0.55 23.89
C TYR A 160 5.46 2.09 23.87
N LYS A 161 6.52 2.76 24.36
CA LYS A 161 6.62 4.23 24.35
C LYS A 161 6.54 4.89 22.97
N TRP A 162 6.84 4.15 21.90
CA TRP A 162 6.86 4.68 20.54
C TRP A 162 5.64 4.29 19.70
N THR A 163 4.69 3.54 20.28
CA THR A 163 3.53 3.06 19.53
C THR A 163 2.48 4.16 19.37
N VAL A 164 2.07 4.43 18.14
CA VAL A 164 1.04 5.44 17.84
C VAL A 164 -0.37 4.87 18.00
N ASN A 165 -0.59 3.66 17.51
CA ASN A 165 -1.92 3.06 17.42
C ASN A 165 -2.39 2.44 18.73
N TRP A 166 -1.58 1.65 19.42
CA TRP A 166 -2.03 0.90 20.61
C TRP A 166 -1.73 1.57 21.95
N ARG A 167 -1.59 2.90 22.00
CA ARG A 167 -1.38 3.65 23.26
C ARG A 167 -2.59 3.61 24.20
N VAL A 168 -3.76 3.24 23.68
CA VAL A 168 -5.02 3.07 24.43
C VAL A 168 -5.00 1.87 25.38
N ILE A 169 -4.19 0.84 25.11
CA ILE A 169 -4.12 -0.36 25.94
C ILE A 169 -2.92 -0.33 26.88
N PRO A 170 -2.95 -1.01 28.05
CA PRO A 170 -1.80 -1.11 28.94
C PRO A 170 -0.61 -1.83 28.29
N GLU A 171 0.61 -1.49 28.72
CA GLU A 171 1.86 -2.09 28.21
C GLU A 171 1.89 -3.61 28.39
N ALA A 172 1.36 -4.12 29.51
CA ALA A 172 1.28 -5.55 29.78
C ALA A 172 0.49 -6.31 28.70
N LEU A 173 -0.62 -5.73 28.21
CA LEU A 173 -1.41 -6.33 27.14
C LEU A 173 -0.71 -6.19 25.78
N PHE A 174 -0.06 -5.06 25.52
CA PHE A 174 0.68 -4.80 24.29
C PHE A 174 1.85 -5.76 24.06
N LEU A 175 2.49 -6.20 25.14
CA LEU A 175 3.60 -7.16 25.12
C LEU A 175 3.13 -8.63 25.17
N ASP A 176 1.85 -8.89 25.42
CA ASP A 176 1.30 -10.24 25.47
C ASP A 176 1.34 -10.90 24.07
N ARG A 177 1.87 -12.12 24.02
CA ARG A 177 1.91 -12.95 22.80
C ARG A 177 0.50 -13.30 22.32
N ARG A 178 -0.47 -13.45 23.22
CA ARG A 178 -1.87 -13.74 22.88
C ARG A 178 -2.49 -12.58 22.11
N PHE A 179 -2.20 -11.35 22.53
CA PHE A 179 -2.63 -10.14 21.83
C PHE A 179 -1.99 -10.04 20.43
N HIS A 180 -0.70 -10.37 20.30
CA HIS A 180 -0.07 -10.42 18.98
C HIS A 180 -0.71 -11.46 18.06
N ALA A 181 -0.98 -12.67 18.58
CA ALA A 181 -1.62 -13.73 17.82
C ALA A 181 -3.05 -13.36 17.40
N SER A 182 -3.83 -12.72 18.28
CA SER A 182 -5.19 -12.29 17.96
C SER A 182 -5.22 -11.22 16.87
N LEU A 183 -4.29 -10.26 16.90
CA LEU A 183 -4.13 -9.27 15.83
C LEU A 183 -3.79 -9.93 14.48
N LEU A 184 -2.91 -10.94 14.48
CA LEU A 184 -2.57 -11.67 13.26
C LEU A 184 -3.77 -12.45 12.70
N VAL A 185 -4.51 -13.16 13.56
CA VAL A 185 -5.73 -13.88 13.14
C VAL A 185 -6.74 -12.91 12.55
N LEU A 186 -6.99 -11.78 13.24
CA LEU A 186 -7.95 -10.78 12.77
C LEU A 186 -7.51 -10.13 11.45
N HIS A 187 -6.20 -9.85 11.30
CA HIS A 187 -5.61 -9.40 10.05
C HIS A 187 -5.88 -10.40 8.90
N LEU A 188 -5.58 -11.68 9.10
CA LEU A 188 -5.77 -12.71 8.08
C LEU A 188 -7.24 -12.92 7.72
N LEU A 189 -8.15 -12.85 8.70
CA LEU A 189 -9.59 -12.96 8.46
C LEU A 189 -10.12 -11.78 7.63
N LEU A 190 -9.81 -10.54 8.01
CA LEU A 190 -10.25 -9.37 7.25
C LEU A 190 -9.59 -9.31 5.87
N LEU A 191 -8.30 -9.62 5.79
CA LEU A 191 -7.59 -9.68 4.51
C LEU A 191 -8.27 -10.68 3.57
N SER A 192 -8.51 -11.91 4.05
CA SER A 192 -9.21 -12.95 3.27
C SER A 192 -10.60 -12.49 2.84
N PHE A 193 -11.37 -11.86 3.74
CA PHE A 193 -12.69 -11.31 3.43
C PHE A 193 -12.63 -10.29 2.28
N PHE A 194 -11.72 -9.31 2.35
CA PHE A 194 -11.60 -8.27 1.32
C PHE A 194 -11.07 -8.80 -0.01
N LEU A 195 -10.12 -9.74 0.01
CA LEU A 195 -9.61 -10.39 -1.20
C LEU A 195 -10.69 -11.24 -1.89
N MET A 196 -11.48 -12.01 -1.12
CA MET A 196 -12.63 -12.75 -1.65
C MET A 196 -13.70 -11.82 -2.21
N LYS A 197 -14.00 -10.73 -1.51
CA LYS A 197 -14.95 -9.72 -1.96
C LYS A 197 -14.53 -9.10 -3.30
N PHE A 198 -13.26 -8.72 -3.43
CA PHE A 198 -12.71 -8.19 -4.68
C PHE A 198 -12.75 -9.23 -5.80
N SER A 199 -12.32 -10.46 -5.51
CA SER A 199 -12.34 -11.56 -6.50
C SER A 199 -13.77 -11.84 -7.00
N ARG A 200 -14.78 -11.85 -6.12
CA ARG A 200 -16.20 -12.01 -6.51
C ARG A 200 -16.69 -10.88 -7.41
N SER A 201 -16.34 -9.64 -7.11
CA SER A 201 -16.71 -8.47 -7.95
C SER A 201 -16.10 -8.53 -9.36
N CYS A 202 -14.98 -9.25 -9.51
CA CYS A 202 -14.29 -9.45 -10.78
C CYS A 202 -14.68 -10.76 -11.50
N GLY A 203 -15.84 -11.35 -11.18
CA GLY A 203 -16.32 -12.58 -11.83
C GLY A 203 -15.94 -13.88 -11.10
N GLY A 204 -15.41 -13.79 -9.88
CA GLY A 204 -15.16 -14.94 -8.99
C GLY A 204 -13.78 -15.57 -9.12
N PHE A 205 -13.40 -16.39 -8.13
CA PHE A 205 -12.05 -16.96 -7.99
C PHE A 205 -11.65 -17.87 -9.16
N LYS A 206 -12.62 -18.58 -9.78
CA LYS A 206 -12.36 -19.43 -10.94
C LYS A 206 -11.79 -18.64 -12.12
N THR A 207 -12.24 -17.40 -12.31
CA THR A 207 -11.76 -16.51 -13.38
C THR A 207 -10.30 -16.11 -13.19
N PHE A 208 -9.85 -15.96 -11.94
CA PHE A 208 -8.44 -15.65 -11.63
C PHE A 208 -7.51 -16.84 -11.86
N LEU A 209 -8.03 -18.07 -11.79
CA LEU A 209 -7.27 -19.29 -12.00
C LEU A 209 -7.27 -19.75 -13.46
N GLN A 210 -8.10 -19.17 -14.30
CA GLN A 210 -8.11 -19.51 -15.72
C GLN A 210 -6.88 -18.94 -16.41
N PRO A 211 -6.18 -19.73 -17.25
CA PRO A 211 -5.09 -19.20 -18.04
C PRO A 211 -5.64 -18.18 -19.04
N LEU A 212 -5.01 -17.01 -19.10
CA LEU A 212 -5.32 -16.04 -20.13
C LEU A 212 -4.53 -16.35 -21.41
N PRO A 213 -5.14 -16.20 -22.60
CA PRO A 213 -4.41 -16.30 -23.84
C PRO A 213 -3.39 -15.14 -23.97
N PRO A 214 -2.15 -15.41 -24.41
CA PRO A 214 -1.04 -14.43 -24.39
C PRO A 214 -1.26 -13.19 -25.26
N SER A 215 -2.25 -13.23 -26.17
CA SER A 215 -2.53 -12.15 -27.12
C SER A 215 -3.64 -11.19 -26.69
N GLN A 216 -4.27 -11.39 -25.53
CA GLN A 216 -5.38 -10.55 -25.09
C GLN A 216 -4.88 -9.39 -24.23
N GLU A 217 -4.69 -8.23 -24.84
CA GLU A 217 -4.46 -6.99 -24.09
C GLU A 217 -5.71 -6.65 -23.28
N GLN A 218 -5.66 -6.89 -21.97
CA GLN A 218 -6.70 -6.44 -21.07
C GLN A 218 -6.60 -4.93 -20.85
N LYS A 219 -7.74 -4.24 -20.97
CA LYS A 219 -7.84 -2.84 -20.56
C LYS A 219 -7.61 -2.72 -19.06
N ILE A 220 -6.56 -1.98 -18.68
CA ILE A 220 -6.26 -1.71 -17.26
C ILE A 220 -7.23 -0.66 -16.72
N ILE A 221 -8.00 -1.03 -15.71
CA ILE A 221 -8.82 -0.13 -14.91
C ILE A 221 -8.02 0.21 -13.65
N ALA A 222 -7.80 1.50 -13.38
CA ALA A 222 -6.96 1.92 -12.25
C ALA A 222 -7.45 1.37 -10.90
N GLU A 223 -8.77 1.30 -10.69
CA GLU A 223 -9.36 0.76 -9.46
C GLU A 223 -9.03 -0.72 -9.25
N ASP A 224 -8.88 -1.50 -10.33
CA ASP A 224 -8.56 -2.93 -10.25
C ASP A 224 -7.13 -3.17 -9.75
N VAL A 225 -6.24 -2.21 -9.97
CA VAL A 225 -4.86 -2.23 -9.46
C VAL A 225 -4.82 -1.67 -8.03
N LEU A 226 -5.40 -0.49 -7.83
CA LEU A 226 -5.23 0.29 -6.60
C LEU A 226 -6.03 -0.29 -5.43
N TYR A 227 -7.26 -0.74 -5.66
CA TYR A 227 -8.12 -1.25 -4.60
C TYR A 227 -7.50 -2.44 -3.84
N PRO A 228 -7.15 -3.57 -4.48
CA PRO A 228 -6.62 -4.72 -3.75
C PRO A 228 -5.27 -4.40 -3.08
N MET A 229 -4.40 -3.62 -3.72
CA MET A 229 -3.11 -3.24 -3.15
C MET A 229 -3.26 -2.33 -1.92
N PHE A 230 -4.01 -1.23 -2.04
CA PHE A 230 -4.12 -0.24 -0.96
C PHE A 230 -4.97 -0.75 0.21
N VAL A 231 -6.02 -1.52 -0.06
CA VAL A 231 -6.85 -2.14 1.00
C VAL A 231 -6.04 -3.21 1.75
N SER A 232 -5.27 -4.05 1.06
CA SER A 232 -4.40 -5.05 1.73
C SER A 232 -3.42 -4.38 2.69
N ASN A 233 -2.75 -3.31 2.24
CA ASN A 233 -1.86 -2.56 3.09
C ASN A 233 -2.58 -1.90 4.27
N PHE A 234 -3.73 -1.28 4.03
CA PHE A 234 -4.50 -0.62 5.08
C PHE A 234 -4.95 -1.58 6.19
N ILE A 235 -5.39 -2.79 5.84
CA ILE A 235 -5.69 -3.86 6.80
C ILE A 235 -4.42 -4.23 7.58
N GLY A 236 -3.29 -4.36 6.90
CA GLY A 236 -1.98 -4.56 7.53
C GLY A 236 -1.63 -3.50 8.57
N ILE A 237 -1.79 -2.22 8.23
CA ILE A 237 -1.56 -1.09 9.13
C ILE A 237 -2.52 -1.12 10.33
N ALA A 238 -3.81 -1.34 10.09
CA ALA A 238 -4.84 -1.32 11.13
C ALA A 238 -4.60 -2.37 12.23
N PHE A 239 -4.08 -3.54 11.86
CA PHE A 239 -3.79 -4.65 12.78
C PHE A 239 -2.31 -4.79 13.14
N SER A 240 -1.45 -3.88 12.69
CA SER A 240 -0.04 -3.89 13.09
C SER A 240 0.07 -3.66 14.59
N ARG A 241 0.75 -4.56 15.31
CA ARG A 241 0.91 -4.44 16.77
C ARG A 241 1.65 -3.19 17.19
N SER A 242 2.62 -2.70 16.42
CA SER A 242 3.32 -1.46 16.75
C SER A 242 3.54 -0.59 15.54
N LEU A 243 3.07 0.64 15.64
CA LEU A 243 3.31 1.65 14.63
C LEU A 243 4.19 2.76 15.18
N HIS A 244 5.41 2.86 14.66
CA HIS A 244 6.28 4.00 14.91
C HIS A 244 5.87 5.15 13.98
N TYR A 245 6.06 6.39 14.43
CA TYR A 245 5.74 7.61 13.68
C TYR A 245 6.25 7.70 12.24
N GLN A 246 7.34 7.00 11.91
CA GLN A 246 7.90 6.97 10.55
C GLN A 246 7.05 6.14 9.59
N PHE A 247 6.25 5.21 10.10
CA PHE A 247 5.40 4.31 9.32
C PHE A 247 4.15 5.01 8.78
N TYR A 248 3.94 6.28 9.13
CA TYR A 248 2.83 7.04 8.55
C TYR A 248 2.90 7.07 7.02
N VAL A 249 4.11 7.19 6.48
CA VAL A 249 4.35 7.21 5.02
C VAL A 249 3.91 5.92 4.32
N TRP A 250 3.76 4.80 5.05
CA TRP A 250 3.38 3.50 4.47
C TRP A 250 1.99 3.48 3.85
N TYR A 251 1.11 4.39 4.29
CA TYR A 251 -0.26 4.43 3.79
C TYR A 251 -0.81 5.84 3.58
N TYR A 252 -0.13 6.89 4.04
CA TYR A 252 -0.56 8.28 3.88
C TYR A 252 -1.10 8.60 2.47
N HIS A 253 -0.32 8.35 1.43
CA HIS A 253 -0.73 8.66 0.06
C HIS A 253 -1.86 7.77 -0.49
N SER A 254 -2.22 6.68 0.20
CA SER A 254 -3.36 5.83 -0.16
C SER A 254 -4.67 6.24 0.54
N ILE A 255 -4.62 7.04 1.61
CA ILE A 255 -5.80 7.41 2.41
C ILE A 255 -6.88 8.11 1.56
N PRO A 256 -6.58 9.13 0.72
CA PRO A 256 -7.61 9.76 -0.11
C PRO A 256 -8.27 8.75 -1.08
N PHE A 257 -7.52 7.87 -1.72
CA PHE A 257 -8.10 6.81 -2.55
C PHE A 257 -9.08 5.94 -1.76
N ILE A 258 -8.68 5.50 -0.56
CA ILE A 258 -9.49 4.62 0.28
C ILE A 258 -10.79 5.31 0.70
N LEU A 259 -10.71 6.56 1.16
CA LEU A 259 -11.87 7.33 1.58
C LEU A 259 -12.85 7.59 0.43
N TRP A 260 -12.35 7.93 -0.75
CA TRP A 260 -13.20 8.15 -1.94
C TRP A 260 -13.62 6.85 -2.63
N SER A 261 -13.15 5.69 -2.17
CA SER A 261 -13.71 4.39 -2.54
C SER A 261 -14.96 4.03 -1.74
N VAL A 262 -15.26 4.77 -0.67
CA VAL A 262 -16.44 4.58 0.18
C VAL A 262 -17.50 5.63 -0.17
N ALA A 263 -18.56 5.23 -0.89
CA ALA A 263 -19.65 6.13 -1.25
C ALA A 263 -20.62 6.41 -0.09
N LEU A 264 -20.69 5.53 0.91
CA LEU A 264 -21.56 5.72 2.09
C LEU A 264 -21.21 6.96 2.93
N LEU A 265 -19.96 7.44 2.85
CA LEU A 265 -19.51 8.60 3.63
C LEU A 265 -19.67 9.87 2.79
N SER A 266 -20.14 10.94 3.41
CA SER A 266 -20.13 12.27 2.79
C SER A 266 -18.70 12.80 2.68
N ASP A 267 -18.46 13.70 1.73
CA ASP A 267 -17.12 14.25 1.51
C ASP A 267 -16.59 15.03 2.72
N SER A 268 -17.47 15.69 3.48
CA SER A 268 -17.12 16.33 4.75
C SER A 268 -16.62 15.32 5.79
N VAL A 269 -17.28 14.16 5.90
CA VAL A 269 -16.85 13.10 6.84
C VAL A 269 -15.53 12.48 6.38
N LYS A 270 -15.32 12.28 5.08
CA LYS A 270 -14.04 11.80 4.53
C LYS A 270 -12.91 12.75 4.88
N LEU A 271 -13.10 14.06 4.67
CA LEU A 271 -12.10 15.08 5.01
C LEU A 271 -11.84 15.14 6.52
N LEU A 272 -12.88 15.03 7.34
CA LEU A 272 -12.74 14.96 8.80
C LEU A 272 -11.90 13.76 9.22
N ILE A 273 -12.20 12.56 8.69
CA ILE A 273 -11.43 11.34 8.98
C ILE A 273 -9.98 11.51 8.53
N PHE A 274 -9.73 12.09 7.35
CA PHE A 274 -8.37 12.33 6.87
C PHE A 274 -7.60 13.26 7.81
N GLY A 275 -8.22 14.35 8.27
CA GLY A 275 -7.63 15.28 9.24
C GLY A 275 -7.41 14.65 10.62
N LEU A 276 -8.34 13.82 11.12
CA LEU A 276 -8.20 13.12 12.40
C LEU A 276 -7.07 12.09 12.37
N ILE A 277 -6.87 11.41 11.24
CA ILE A 277 -5.71 10.52 11.06
C ILE A 277 -4.42 11.36 11.08
N GLU A 278 -4.32 12.44 10.30
CA GLU A 278 -3.15 13.33 10.30
C GLU A 278 -2.85 13.86 11.72
N MET A 279 -3.87 14.28 12.46
CA MET A 279 -3.74 14.73 13.85
C MET A 279 -3.19 13.61 14.74
N SER A 280 -3.75 12.40 14.65
CA SER A 280 -3.35 11.25 15.47
C SER A 280 -1.88 10.89 15.26
N TRP A 281 -1.38 11.02 14.03
CA TRP A 281 0.04 10.81 13.74
C TRP A 281 0.93 11.96 14.20
N ASN A 282 0.40 13.19 14.31
CA ASN A 282 1.16 14.36 14.71
C ASN A 282 1.32 14.54 16.23
N VAL A 283 0.43 13.98 17.05
CA VAL A 283 0.53 14.03 18.51
C VAL A 283 1.76 13.26 19.01
N TYR A 284 2.67 13.96 19.69
CA TYR A 284 3.91 13.40 20.26
C TYR A 284 4.14 13.88 21.70
N PRO A 285 4.35 12.98 22.68
CA PRO A 285 4.13 11.52 22.60
C PRO A 285 2.65 11.18 22.40
N SER A 286 2.37 9.99 21.87
CA SER A 286 1.00 9.53 21.65
C SER A 286 0.23 9.48 22.97
N THR A 287 -1.04 9.89 22.92
CA THR A 287 -2.00 9.83 24.03
C THR A 287 -3.06 8.76 23.79
N VAL A 288 -3.76 8.34 24.86
CA VAL A 288 -4.92 7.44 24.78
C VAL A 288 -5.95 7.97 23.78
N LEU A 289 -6.24 9.27 23.79
CA LEU A 289 -7.20 9.90 22.88
C LEU A 289 -6.74 9.85 21.41
N SER A 290 -5.46 10.16 21.13
CA SER A 290 -4.93 10.10 19.75
C SER A 290 -4.96 8.68 19.19
N SER A 291 -4.62 7.70 20.04
CA SER A 291 -4.63 6.27 19.70
C SER A 291 -6.05 5.75 19.47
N ALA A 292 -6.99 6.09 20.37
CA ALA A 292 -8.40 5.72 20.22
C ALA A 292 -9.02 6.35 18.96
N THR A 293 -8.74 7.65 18.72
CA THR A 293 -9.19 8.36 17.51
C THR A 293 -8.70 7.66 16.23
N LEU A 294 -7.43 7.26 16.19
CA LEU A 294 -6.87 6.54 15.05
C LEU A 294 -7.60 5.20 14.81
N HIS A 295 -7.85 4.43 15.87
CA HIS A 295 -8.58 3.16 15.78
C HIS A 295 -10.03 3.36 15.32
N VAL A 296 -10.74 4.37 15.84
CA VAL A 296 -12.10 4.69 15.41
C VAL A 296 -12.12 5.07 13.93
N CYS A 297 -11.19 5.91 13.46
CA CYS A 297 -11.07 6.27 12.05
C CYS A 297 -10.83 5.03 11.17
N HIS A 298 -9.90 4.16 11.57
CA HIS A 298 -9.62 2.92 10.84
C HIS A 298 -10.82 1.97 10.82
N ALA A 299 -11.53 1.83 11.94
CA ALA A 299 -12.72 0.98 12.06
C ALA A 299 -13.87 1.49 11.17
N ILE A 300 -14.13 2.81 11.15
CA ILE A 300 -15.13 3.42 10.27
C ILE A 300 -14.79 3.11 8.81
N ILE A 301 -13.54 3.35 8.40
CA ILE A 301 -13.10 3.08 7.02
C ILE A 301 -13.29 1.60 6.66
N LEU A 302 -12.83 0.67 7.51
CA LEU A 302 -12.94 -0.76 7.26
C LEU A 302 -14.40 -1.23 7.18
N LEU A 303 -15.24 -0.77 8.11
CA LEU A 303 -16.67 -1.11 8.12
C LEU A 303 -17.37 -0.56 6.87
N SER A 304 -17.13 0.70 6.53
CA SER A 304 -17.75 1.28 5.34
C SER A 304 -17.26 0.64 4.05
N LEU A 305 -15.97 0.28 3.95
CA LEU A 305 -15.44 -0.52 2.85
C LEU A 305 -16.06 -1.92 2.79
N ALA A 306 -16.34 -2.55 3.93
CA ALA A 306 -16.96 -3.87 4.00
C ALA A 306 -18.42 -3.84 3.52
N LEU A 307 -19.17 -2.78 3.87
CA LEU A 307 -20.56 -2.59 3.47
C LEU A 307 -20.73 -2.09 2.03
N GLN A 308 -19.79 -1.30 1.52
CA GLN A 308 -19.83 -0.75 0.16
C GLN A 308 -19.79 -1.87 -0.90
N PRO A 309 -20.81 -2.02 -1.78
CA PRO A 309 -20.73 -2.94 -2.90
C PRO A 309 -19.61 -2.51 -3.86
N LEU A 310 -18.80 -3.47 -4.34
CA LEU A 310 -17.86 -3.22 -5.43
C LEU A 310 -18.61 -3.36 -6.75
N CYS A 311 -18.48 -2.36 -7.62
CA CYS A 311 -19.17 -2.38 -8.91
C CYS A 311 -18.63 -3.54 -9.77
N ASN A 312 -19.51 -4.40 -10.27
CA ASN A 312 -19.12 -5.55 -11.08
C ASN A 312 -18.52 -5.04 -12.40
N ALA A 313 -17.23 -5.28 -12.64
CA ALA A 313 -16.55 -4.91 -13.88
C ALA A 313 -17.02 -5.73 -15.10
N SER A 314 -17.97 -6.65 -14.93
CA SER A 314 -18.38 -7.63 -15.94
C SER A 314 -19.85 -7.48 -16.37
N VAL A 315 -20.21 -6.38 -17.04
CA VAL A 315 -21.26 -6.40 -18.08
C VAL A 315 -20.93 -5.34 -19.14
N PRO A 316 -20.31 -5.67 -20.28
CA PRO A 316 -20.58 -4.93 -21.50
C PRO A 316 -22.01 -5.32 -21.91
N THR A 317 -22.99 -4.45 -21.68
CA THR A 317 -24.31 -4.59 -22.28
C THR A 317 -24.12 -4.48 -23.79
N GLY A 318 -24.07 -5.63 -24.45
CA GLY A 318 -24.08 -5.72 -25.90
C GLY A 318 -25.30 -4.99 -26.46
N ARG A 319 -25.06 -4.28 -27.57
CA ARG A 319 -25.99 -3.92 -28.65
C ARG A 319 -27.45 -4.31 -28.42
N LEU A 320 -28.35 -3.32 -28.50
CA LEU A 320 -29.59 -3.38 -29.30
C LEU A 320 -30.33 -2.03 -29.27
N LYS A 321 -30.31 -1.34 -30.41
CA LYS A 321 -31.30 -0.40 -31.00
C LYS A 321 -30.53 0.34 -32.11
N GLY A 322 -30.46 -0.19 -33.33
CA GLY A 322 -31.60 -0.37 -34.20
C GLY A 322 -31.69 0.84 -35.12
N GLN A 323 -30.82 0.88 -36.14
CA GLN A 323 -30.96 1.77 -37.28
C GLN A 323 -32.34 1.51 -37.92
N LYS A 324 -33.24 2.50 -37.85
CA LYS A 324 -34.28 2.66 -38.86
C LYS A 324 -33.89 3.84 -39.75
N ILE A 325 -33.23 3.50 -40.84
CA ILE A 325 -33.22 4.32 -42.05
C ILE A 325 -34.68 4.38 -42.52
N LYS A 326 -35.32 5.54 -42.41
CA LYS A 326 -36.50 5.85 -43.22
C LYS A 326 -36.00 6.60 -44.46
N LYS A 327 -35.95 5.90 -45.57
CA LYS A 327 -36.20 6.48 -46.89
C LYS A 327 -37.70 6.77 -46.97
N GLN A 328 -38.06 8.02 -47.18
CA GLN A 328 -39.13 8.45 -48.08
C GLN A 328 -38.88 9.91 -48.43
#